data_AF-A0A258KZ75-F1
#
_entry.id   AF-A0A258KZ75-F1
#
_cell.length_a   1.000
_cell.length_b   1.000
_cell.length_c   1.000
_cell.angle_alpha   90.00
_cell.angle_beta   90.00
_cell.angle_gamma   90.00
#
_symmetry.space_group_name_H-M   'P 1'
#
loop_
_entity.id
_entity.type
_entity.pdbx_description
1 polymer ?
#
loop_
_entity_poly.entity_id
_entity_poly.type
_entity_poly.pdbx_seq_one_letter_code
_entity_poly.pdbx_strand_id
1 'polypeptide(L)'
;MSTQFVSRKAALMSDEVASAETGWQQAKSTYGEDHPETRNLRGILDAAKQRQANAEYLDSLQRQEEQSIAYANSTPNGLGISCTFRSTCFT
;
A
#
# COMPACT_ATOMS: atom_id res chain seq x y z
N MET A 1 10.23 7.54 -12.62
CA MET A 1 8.94 8.27 -12.73
C MET A 1 7.81 7.68 -11.87
N SER A 2 8.03 6.67 -10.99
CA SER A 2 6.95 5.76 -10.60
C SER A 2 6.35 5.94 -9.19
N THR A 3 7.07 6.50 -8.21
CA THR A 3 6.60 6.50 -6.81
C THR A 3 5.52 7.54 -6.52
N GLN A 4 5.61 8.74 -7.11
CA GLN A 4 4.63 9.81 -6.86
C GLN A 4 3.21 9.48 -7.33
N PHE A 5 3.04 8.70 -8.40
CA PHE A 5 1.73 8.32 -8.92
C PHE A 5 1.02 7.31 -8.02
N VAL A 6 1.75 6.36 -7.44
CA VAL A 6 1.17 5.34 -6.56
C VAL A 6 0.82 5.94 -5.19
N SER A 7 1.68 6.79 -4.63
CA SER A 7 1.37 7.51 -3.38
C SER A 7 0.15 8.43 -3.53
N ARG A 8 -0.01 9.11 -4.68
CA ARG A 8 -1.19 9.95 -4.95
C ARG A 8 -2.46 9.12 -5.13
N LYS A 9 -2.35 7.93 -5.74
CA LYS A 9 -3.47 7.00 -5.87
C LYS A 9 -3.93 6.45 -4.53
N ALA A 10 -3.01 6.13 -3.62
CA ALA A 10 -3.35 5.69 -2.26
C ALA A 10 -4.06 6.80 -1.46
N ALA A 11 -3.60 8.06 -1.57
CA ALA A 11 -4.25 9.20 -0.92
C ALA A 11 -5.69 9.42 -1.41
N LEU A 12 -5.91 9.37 -2.73
CA LEU A 12 -7.25 9.50 -3.32
C LEU A 12 -8.21 8.38 -2.88
N MET A 13 -7.71 7.16 -2.70
CA MET A 13 -8.53 6.03 -2.23
C MET A 13 -8.90 6.17 -0.74
N SER A 14 -8.02 6.76 0.08
CA SER A 14 -8.33 7.09 1.47
C SER A 14 -9.45 8.14 1.56
N ASP A 15 -9.42 9.15 0.69
CA ASP A 15 -10.47 10.16 0.62
C ASP A 15 -11.82 9.58 0.17
N GLU A 16 -11.80 8.65 -0.81
CA GLU A 16 -13.00 7.91 -1.23
C GLU A 16 -13.64 7.12 -0.07
N VAL A 17 -12.82 6.42 0.73
CA VAL A 17 -13.31 5.66 1.89
C VAL A 17 -13.89 6.58 2.95
N ALA A 18 -13.22 7.69 3.25
CA ALA A 18 -13.72 8.68 4.21
C ALA A 18 -15.06 9.30 3.77
N SER A 19 -15.20 9.59 2.48
CA SER A 19 -16.44 10.12 1.90
C SER A 19 -17.57 9.09 1.96
N ALA A 20 -17.32 7.84 1.56
CA ALA A 20 -18.30 6.76 1.62
C ALA A 20 -18.73 6.44 3.06
N GLU A 21 -17.80 6.50 4.01
CA GLU A 21 -18.08 6.25 5.44
C GLU A 21 -18.94 7.36 6.03
N THR A 22 -18.68 8.61 5.67
CA THR A 22 -19.51 9.75 6.05
C THR A 22 -20.92 9.62 5.50
N GLY A 23 -21.07 9.25 4.22
CA GLY A 23 -22.39 9.02 3.60
C GLY A 23 -23.16 7.88 4.26
N TRP A 24 -22.49 6.77 4.58
CA TRP A 24 -23.10 5.65 5.29
C TRP A 24 -23.52 6.02 6.73
N GLN A 25 -22.69 6.75 7.47
CA GLN A 25 -23.02 7.25 8.82
C GLN A 25 -24.24 8.19 8.80
N GLN A 26 -24.31 9.09 7.82
CA GLN A 26 -25.45 9.98 7.65
C GLN A 26 -26.72 9.20 7.33
N ALA A 27 -26.67 8.29 6.35
CA ALA A 27 -27.83 7.45 6.01
C ALA A 27 -28.27 6.56 7.17
N LYS A 28 -27.33 6.00 7.94
CA LYS A 28 -27.62 5.23 9.15
C LYS A 28 -28.34 6.08 10.21
N SER A 29 -27.94 7.35 10.38
CA SER A 29 -28.57 8.30 11.30
C SER A 29 -29.97 8.74 10.83
N THR A 30 -30.14 9.00 9.53
CA THR A 30 -31.38 9.51 8.95
C THR A 30 -32.44 8.44 8.74
N TYR A 31 -32.05 7.29 8.18
CA TYR A 31 -32.99 6.26 7.75
C TYR A 31 -32.94 4.98 8.60
N GLY A 32 -31.91 4.81 9.44
CA GLY A 32 -31.69 3.58 10.21
C GLY A 32 -30.87 2.53 9.46
N GLU A 33 -30.45 1.50 10.18
CA GLU A 33 -29.52 0.47 9.70
C GLU A 33 -30.13 -0.48 8.65
N ASP A 34 -31.43 -0.74 8.74
CA ASP A 34 -32.14 -1.65 7.83
C ASP A 34 -32.69 -0.99 6.57
N HIS A 35 -32.54 0.32 6.42
CA HIS A 35 -33.00 1.01 5.22
C HIS A 35 -32.21 0.56 3.99
N PRO A 36 -32.86 0.30 2.84
CA PRO A 36 -32.18 -0.16 1.62
C PRO A 36 -31.06 0.78 1.17
N GLU A 37 -31.20 2.09 1.39
CA GLU A 37 -30.18 3.07 1.05
C GLU A 37 -28.95 2.96 1.96
N THR A 38 -29.14 2.75 3.26
CA THR A 38 -28.05 2.50 4.22
C THR A 38 -27.30 1.21 3.87
N ARG A 39 -28.02 0.16 3.46
CA ARG A 39 -27.40 -1.10 2.99
C ARG A 39 -26.64 -0.92 1.67
N ASN A 40 -27.16 -0.12 0.74
CA ASN A 40 -26.47 0.19 -0.50
C ASN A 40 -25.16 0.95 -0.23
N LEU A 41 -25.22 1.98 0.62
CA LEU A 41 -24.05 2.76 1.04
C LEU A 41 -23.03 1.93 1.82
N ARG A 42 -23.48 0.97 2.63
CA ARG A 42 -22.59 -0.04 3.26
C ARG A 42 -21.82 -0.83 2.20
N GLY A 43 -22.50 -1.30 1.15
CA GLY A 43 -21.85 -2.01 0.04
C GLY A 43 -20.84 -1.14 -0.72
N ILE A 44 -21.15 0.15 -0.92
CA ILE A 44 -20.23 1.12 -1.52
C ILE A 44 -19.00 1.33 -0.63
N LEU A 45 -19.19 1.44 0.68
CA LEU A 45 -18.10 1.56 1.66
C LEU A 45 -17.19 0.32 1.63
N ASP A 46 -17.77 -0.88 1.60
CA ASP A 46 -17.01 -2.12 1.57
C ASP A 46 -16.19 -2.24 0.26
N ALA A 47 -16.79 -1.87 -0.88
CA ALA A 47 -16.09 -1.83 -2.16
C ALA A 47 -14.94 -0.81 -2.18
N ALA A 48 -15.15 0.38 -1.58
CA ALA A 48 -14.11 1.40 -1.45
C ALA A 48 -12.94 0.92 -0.58
N LYS A 49 -13.24 0.28 0.56
CA LYS A 49 -12.23 -0.33 1.46
C LYS A 49 -11.43 -1.43 0.75
N GLN A 50 -12.09 -2.25 -0.08
CA GLN A 50 -11.41 -3.27 -0.86
C GLN A 50 -10.47 -2.66 -1.92
N ARG A 51 -10.88 -1.57 -2.59
CA ARG A 51 -10.01 -0.85 -3.53
C ARG A 51 -8.80 -0.22 -2.85
N GLN A 52 -8.98 0.34 -1.65
CA GLN A 52 -7.89 0.87 -0.85
C GLN A 52 -6.88 -0.23 -0.49
N ALA A 53 -7.35 -1.36 0.04
CA ALA A 53 -6.48 -2.48 0.40
C ALA A 53 -5.68 -3.02 -0.81
N ASN A 54 -6.33 -3.12 -1.97
CA ASN A 54 -5.66 -3.52 -3.21
C ASN A 54 -4.59 -2.49 -3.65
N ALA A 55 -4.86 -1.19 -3.49
CA ALA A 55 -3.91 -0.14 -3.83
C ALA A 55 -2.69 -0.15 -2.90
N GLU A 56 -2.91 -0.33 -1.59
CA GLU A 56 -1.84 -0.46 -0.58
C GLU A 56 -0.99 -1.72 -0.83
N TYR A 57 -1.61 -2.83 -1.20
CA TYR A 57 -0.91 -4.05 -1.58
C TYR A 57 0.00 -3.83 -2.80
N LEU A 58 -0.51 -3.19 -3.85
CA LEU A 58 0.29 -2.87 -5.04
C LEU A 58 1.45 -1.92 -4.73
N ASP A 59 1.26 -0.94 -3.85
CA ASP A 59 2.34 -0.06 -3.38
C ASP A 59 3.42 -0.85 -2.63
N SER A 60 3.03 -1.81 -1.80
CA SER A 60 3.98 -2.66 -1.07
C SER A 60 4.83 -3.54 -1.99
N LEU A 61 4.24 -4.11 -3.05
CA LEU A 61 4.95 -4.89 -4.06
C LEU A 61 5.97 -4.02 -4.81
N GLN A 62 5.56 -2.82 -5.22
CA GLN A 62 6.47 -1.92 -5.93
C GLN A 62 7.66 -1.50 -5.07
N ARG A 63 7.44 -1.23 -3.78
CA ARG A 63 8.55 -0.93 -2.84
C ARG A 63 9.50 -2.11 -2.69
N GLN A 64 8.99 -3.34 -2.68
CA GLN A 64 9.81 -4.55 -2.61
C GLN A 64 10.66 -4.72 -3.88
N GLU A 65 10.09 -4.47 -5.06
CA GLU A 65 10.83 -4.45 -6.32
C GLU A 65 11.93 -3.37 -6.32
N GLU A 66 11.62 -2.14 -5.92
CA GLU A 66 12.58 -1.04 -5.82
C GLU A 66 13.73 -1.37 -4.85
N GLN A 67 13.46 -2.01 -3.72
CA GLN A 67 14.49 -2.49 -2.79
C GLN A 67 15.37 -3.59 -3.41
N SER A 68 14.78 -4.52 -4.14
CA SER A 68 15.53 -5.59 -4.81
C SER A 68 16.46 -5.04 -5.90
N ILE A 69 16.02 -4.02 -6.65
CA ILE A 69 16.83 -3.33 -7.66
C ILE A 69 17.95 -2.52 -6.98
N ALA A 70 17.65 -1.84 -5.87
CA ALA A 70 18.66 -1.11 -5.10
C ALA A 70 19.73 -2.05 -4.52
N TYR A 71 19.34 -3.25 -4.09
CA TYR A 71 20.27 -4.29 -3.64
C TYR A 71 21.14 -4.84 -4.79
N ALA A 72 20.53 -5.11 -5.94
CA ALA A 72 21.24 -5.58 -7.13
C ALA A 72 22.22 -4.53 -7.71
N ASN A 73 21.89 -3.23 -7.59
CA ASN A 73 22.78 -2.15 -8.02
C ASN A 73 23.84 -1.76 -6.97
N SER A 74 23.65 -2.13 -5.70
CA SER A 74 24.67 -1.95 -4.66
C SER A 74 25.64 -3.13 -4.55
N THR A 75 25.41 -4.20 -5.30
CA THR A 75 26.42 -5.23 -5.58
C THR A 75 27.19 -4.86 -6.84
N PRO A 76 28.46 -4.41 -6.75
CA PRO A 76 29.25 -4.05 -7.92
C PRO A 76 29.59 -5.34 -8.68
N ASN A 77 28.85 -5.64 -9.73
CA ASN A 77 29.29 -6.65 -10.69
C ASN A 77 30.42 -6.07 -11.54
N GLY A 78 31.63 -6.26 -11.04
CA GLY A 78 32.87 -5.94 -11.73
C GLY A 78 34.07 -6.37 -10.90
N LEU A 79 34.37 -7.68 -10.90
CA LEU A 79 35.70 -8.26 -10.72
C LEU A 79 36.59 -7.67 -9.61
N GLY A 80 36.70 -8.40 -8.50
CA GLY A 80 37.88 -8.33 -7.63
C GLY A 80 37.61 -7.93 -6.19
N ILE A 81 37.04 -8.84 -5.40
CA ILE A 81 37.40 -8.92 -3.98
C ILE A 81 37.87 -10.35 -3.73
N SER A 82 39.17 -10.50 -3.87
CA SER A 82 39.97 -11.39 -3.05
C SER A 82 39.35 -11.47 -1.65
N CYS A 83 38.89 -12.65 -1.26
CA CYS A 83 38.74 -13.00 0.14
C CYS A 83 40.14 -12.99 0.80
N THR A 84 40.65 -11.79 1.08
CA THR A 84 41.75 -11.56 2.02
C THR A 84 41.15 -10.82 3.21
N PHE A 85 40.25 -11.48 3.92
CA PHE A 85 39.98 -11.13 5.32
C PHE A 85 40.95 -11.92 6.18
N ARG A 86 42.16 -11.38 6.29
CA ARG A 86 43.13 -11.76 7.31
C ARG A 86 42.60 -11.29 8.67
N SER A 87 42.79 -12.13 9.69
CA SER A 87 42.52 -11.92 11.13
C SER A 87 41.06 -12.03 11.55
N THR A 88 40.65 -12.82 12.55
CA THR A 88 41.35 -13.48 13.66
C THR A 88 40.33 -14.40 14.34
N CYS A 89 40.66 -15.67 14.57
CA CYS A 89 40.05 -16.44 15.66
C CYS A 89 41.19 -16.97 16.55
N PHE A 90 41.37 -16.27 17.67
CA PHE A 90 41.97 -16.75 18.90
C PHE A 90 41.44 -18.15 19.24
N THR A 91 42.30 -19.15 19.46
CA THR A 91 42.59 -19.75 20.77
C THR A 91 43.86 -20.60 20.67
#